data_AF-A0A3E1YI54-F1
#
_entry.id   AF-A0A3E1YI54-F1
#
_cell.length_a   1.000
_cell.length_b   1.000
_cell.length_c   1.000
_cell.angle_alpha   90.00
_cell.angle_beta   90.00
_cell.angle_gamma   90.00
#
_symmetry.space_group_name_H-M   'P 1'
#
loop_
_entity.id
_entity.type
_entity.pdbx_description
1 polymer ?
#
loop_
_entity_poly.entity_id
_entity_poly.type
_entity_poly.pdbx_seq_one_letter_code
_entity_poly.pdbx_strand_id
1 'polypeptide(L)'
;MRKELDEIQEIEAYLHHNIRGVSLLMFRARLATSAVLREKVEQQRRIHRIINWAGRETRRNQLNEIHHKLMREPSFYHSITSIFK
;
A
#
# COMPACT_ATOMS: atom_id res chain seq x y z
N MET A 1 26.26 -4.16 -2.64
CA MET A 1 25.14 -5.03 -2.21
C MET A 1 24.72 -4.85 -0.76
N ARG A 2 25.51 -5.18 0.28
CA ARG A 2 25.02 -5.06 1.70
C ARG A 2 24.51 -3.65 2.05
N LYS A 3 25.31 -2.62 1.75
CA LYS A 3 24.94 -1.21 1.98
C LYS A 3 23.69 -0.75 1.21
N GLU A 4 23.46 -1.29 0.02
CA GLU A 4 22.29 -0.91 -0.79
C GLU A 4 21.02 -1.58 -0.25
N LEU A 5 21.12 -2.82 0.22
CA LEU A 5 20.03 -3.51 0.90
C LEU A 5 19.67 -2.83 2.22
N ASP A 6 20.67 -2.40 2.99
CA ASP A 6 20.47 -1.67 4.24
C ASP A 6 19.75 -0.33 3.97
N GLU A 7 20.13 0.39 2.91
CA GLU A 7 19.48 1.65 2.52
C GLU A 7 18.03 1.43 2.05
N ILE A 8 17.77 0.37 1.29
CA ILE A 8 16.41 0.01 0.88
C ILE A 8 15.55 -0.26 2.12
N GLN A 9 16.05 -1.05 3.07
CA GLN A 9 15.32 -1.34 4.32
C GLN A 9 15.07 -0.10 5.16
N GLU A 10 16.03 0.81 5.23
CA GLU A 10 15.88 2.08 5.94
C GLU A 10 14.81 2.97 5.27
N ILE A 11 14.80 3.09 3.94
CA ILE A 11 13.75 3.83 3.23
C ILE A 11 12.38 3.18 3.45
N GLU A 12 12.30 1.85 3.40
CA GLU A 12 11.06 1.11 3.67
C GLU A 12 10.54 1.39 5.08
N ALA A 13 11.41 1.32 6.08
CA ALA A 13 11.05 1.65 7.46
C ALA A 13 10.60 3.12 7.59
N TYR A 14 11.21 4.05 6.86
CA TYR A 14 10.80 5.45 6.83
C TYR A 14 9.40 5.63 6.24
N LEU A 15 9.14 5.03 5.07
CA LEU A 15 7.87 5.12 4.36
C LEU A 15 6.70 4.48 5.16
N HIS A 16 6.99 3.45 5.95
CA HIS A 16 6.01 2.77 6.80
C HIS A 16 5.92 3.33 8.23
N HIS A 17 6.56 4.46 8.53
CA HIS A 17 6.56 5.08 9.87
C HIS A 17 7.13 4.18 10.99
N ASN A 18 8.03 3.26 10.64
CA ASN A 18 8.67 2.32 11.55
C ASN A 18 10.00 2.85 12.13
N ILE A 19 10.58 3.93 11.58
CA ILE A 19 11.73 4.62 12.18
C ILE A 19 11.26 5.61 13.26
N ARG A 20 11.95 5.62 14.41
CA ARG A 20 11.63 6.50 15.55
C ARG A 20 12.86 7.16 16.15
N GLY A 21 12.64 8.17 16.99
CA GLY A 21 13.67 8.81 17.80
C GLY A 21 14.81 9.41 16.98
N VAL A 22 16.04 9.23 17.46
CA VAL A 22 17.26 9.78 16.85
C VAL A 22 17.44 9.29 15.41
N SER A 23 17.17 8.01 15.14
CA SER A 23 17.29 7.45 13.79
C SER A 23 16.39 8.15 12.77
N LEU A 24 15.19 8.57 13.17
CA LEU A 24 14.29 9.32 12.30
C LEU A 24 14.84 10.71 11.98
N LEU A 25 15.41 11.39 12.99
CA LEU A 25 16.04 12.70 12.81
C LEU A 25 17.25 12.61 11.89
N MET A 26 18.10 11.60 12.07
CA MET A 26 19.27 11.35 11.21
C MET A 26 18.85 11.06 9.77
N PHE A 27 17.84 10.22 9.57
CA PHE A 27 17.31 9.93 8.24
C PHE A 27 16.77 11.19 7.56
N ARG A 28 15.99 12.01 8.28
CA ARG A 28 15.46 13.28 7.77
C ARG A 28 16.57 14.28 7.42
N ALA A 29 17.62 14.36 8.23
CA ALA A 29 18.77 15.22 7.94
C ALA A 29 19.48 14.78 6.65
N ARG A 30 19.70 13.46 6.47
CA ARG A 30 20.24 12.89 5.22
C ARG A 30 19.32 13.15 4.03
N LEU A 31 18.00 13.02 4.22
CA LEU A 31 17.02 13.27 3.17
C LEU A 31 17.02 14.73 2.72
N ALA A 32 17.24 15.68 3.64
CA ALA A 32 17.30 17.10 3.32
C ALA A 32 18.53 17.45 2.47
N THR A 33 19.66 16.77 2.70
CA THR A 33 20.96 17.10 2.09
C THR A 33 21.32 16.25 0.88
N SER A 34 20.77 15.03 0.74
CA SER A 34 21.09 14.11 -0.35
C SER A 34 20.00 14.07 -1.42
N ALA A 35 20.29 14.62 -2.60
CA ALA A 35 19.41 14.52 -3.76
C ALA A 35 19.17 13.07 -4.20
N VAL A 36 20.21 12.23 -4.15
CA VAL A 36 20.12 10.80 -4.51
C VAL A 36 19.19 10.05 -3.57
N LEU A 37 19.27 10.31 -2.26
CA LEU A 37 18.37 9.67 -1.30
C LEU A 37 16.92 10.09 -1.53
N ARG A 38 16.67 11.39 -1.80
CA ARG A 38 15.31 11.87 -2.13
C ARG A 38 14.73 11.16 -3.35
N GLU A 39 15.52 11.01 -4.41
CA GLU A 39 15.08 10.32 -5.61
C GLU A 39 14.70 8.86 -5.31
N LYS A 40 15.54 8.13 -4.56
CA LYS A 40 15.25 6.76 -4.15
C LYS A 40 13.98 6.64 -3.31
N VAL A 41 13.76 7.57 -2.37
CA VAL A 41 12.54 7.63 -1.56
C VAL A 41 11.30 7.85 -2.44
N GLU A 42 11.36 8.78 -3.40
CA GLU A 42 10.23 9.04 -4.30
C GLU A 42 9.95 7.87 -5.24
N GLN A 43 10.99 7.20 -5.74
CA GLN A 43 10.86 5.99 -6.56
C GLN A 43 10.17 4.86 -5.78
N GLN A 44 10.63 4.56 -4.55
CA GLN A 44 9.97 3.57 -3.71
C GLN A 44 8.53 3.96 -3.36
N ARG A 45 8.27 5.23 -3.03
CA ARG A 45 6.90 5.71 -2.80
C ARG A 45 6.01 5.51 -4.03
N ARG A 46 6.53 5.70 -5.24
CA ARG A 46 5.79 5.43 -6.49
C ARG A 46 5.50 3.95 -6.67
N ILE A 47 6.47 3.08 -6.39
CA ILE A 47 6.30 1.62 -6.43
C ILE A 47 5.18 1.20 -5.46
N HIS A 48 5.22 1.68 -4.21
CA HIS A 48 4.18 1.40 -3.21
C HIS A 48 2.79 1.85 -3.66
N ARG A 49 2.66 3.01 -4.30
CA ARG A 49 1.38 3.47 -4.86
C ARG A 49 0.85 2.51 -5.93
N ILE A 50 1.72 2.03 -6.82
CA ILE A 50 1.35 1.08 -7.89
C ILE A 50 0.92 -0.25 -7.29
N ILE A 51 1.72 -0.82 -6.38
CA ILE A 51 1.40 -2.09 -5.71
C ILE A 51 0.06 -1.99 -4.98
N ASN A 52 -0.16 -0.93 -4.22
CA ASN A 52 -1.41 -0.73 -3.49
C ASN A 52 -2.61 -0.54 -4.42
N TRP A 53 -2.43 0.18 -5.53
CA TRP A 53 -3.49 0.33 -6.52
C TRP A 53 -3.83 -1.02 -7.17
N ALA A 54 -2.83 -1.79 -7.62
CA ALA A 54 -3.04 -3.11 -8.19
C ALA A 54 -3.70 -4.06 -7.19
N GLY A 55 -3.26 -4.05 -5.92
CA GLY A 55 -3.85 -4.86 -4.86
C GLY A 55 -5.32 -4.51 -4.60
N ARG A 56 -5.68 -3.23 -4.65
CA ARG A 56 -7.09 -2.79 -4.54
C ARG A 56 -7.92 -3.26 -5.73
N GLU A 57 -7.37 -3.17 -6.93
CA GLU A 57 -8.04 -3.62 -8.16
C GLU A 57 -8.35 -5.13 -8.11
N THR A 58 -7.37 -5.94 -7.70
CA THR A 58 -7.56 -7.39 -7.52
C THR A 58 -8.64 -7.70 -6.49
N ARG A 59 -8.63 -7.03 -5.34
CA ARG A 59 -9.66 -7.22 -4.30
C ARG A 59 -11.04 -6.80 -4.78
N ARG A 60 -11.13 -5.72 -5.56
CA ARG A 60 -12.40 -5.26 -6.16
C ARG A 60 -12.96 -6.32 -7.10
N ASN A 61 -12.12 -6.91 -7.94
CA ASN A 61 -12.55 -7.96 -8.87
C ASN A 61 -13.04 -9.20 -8.12
N GLN A 62 -12.34 -9.62 -7.07
CA GLN A 62 -12.78 -10.71 -6.19
C GLN A 62 -14.14 -10.42 -5.53
N LEU A 63 -14.34 -9.19 -5.03
CA LEU A 63 -15.62 -8.78 -4.44
C LEU A 63 -16.75 -8.77 -5.47
N ASN A 64 -16.49 -8.28 -6.69
CA ASN A 64 -17.47 -8.29 -7.77
C ASN A 64 -17.88 -9.72 -8.15
N GLU A 65 -16.92 -10.66 -8.21
CA GLU A 65 -17.21 -12.07 -8.47
C GLU A 65 -18.06 -12.70 -7.38
N ILE A 66 -17.72 -12.46 -6.10
CA ILE A 66 -18.51 -12.94 -4.96
C ILE A 66 -19.91 -12.36 -5.02
N HIS A 67 -20.04 -11.05 -5.23
CA HIS A 67 -21.33 -10.38 -5.37
C HIS A 67 -22.17 -10.97 -6.50
N HIS A 68 -21.59 -11.20 -7.68
CA HIS A 68 -22.29 -11.83 -8.80
C HIS A 68 -22.73 -13.26 -8.50
N LYS A 69 -21.95 -14.04 -7.75
CA LYS A 69 -22.36 -15.38 -7.31
C LYS A 69 -23.53 -15.30 -6.34
N LEU A 70 -23.44 -14.45 -5.32
CA LEU A 70 -24.49 -14.27 -4.31
C LEU A 70 -25.80 -13.76 -4.91
N MET A 71 -25.75 -12.83 -5.85
CA MET A 71 -26.97 -12.31 -6.52
C MET A 71 -27.70 -13.36 -7.38
N ARG A 72 -27.04 -14.48 -7.74
CA ARG A 72 -27.70 -15.60 -8.43
C ARG A 72 -28.36 -16.56 -7.44
N GLU A 73 -28.09 -16.45 -6.15
CA GLU A 73 -28.76 -17.24 -5.11
C GLU A 73 -30.09 -16.57 -4.77
N PRO A 74 -31.24 -17.23 -5.00
CA PRO A 74 -32.55 -16.62 -4.79
C PRO A 74 -32.78 -16.16 -3.35
N SER A 75 -32.27 -16.91 -2.36
CA SER A 75 -32.37 -16.57 -0.93
C SER A 75 -31.62 -15.29 -0.59
N PHE A 76 -30.39 -15.13 -1.07
CA PHE A 76 -29.61 -13.92 -0.88
C PHE A 76 -30.24 -12.73 -1.60
N TYR A 77 -30.67 -12.91 -2.85
CA TYR A 77 -31.34 -11.87 -3.64
C TYR A 77 -32.61 -11.34 -2.95
N HIS A 78 -33.47 -12.23 -2.44
CA HIS A 78 -34.68 -11.80 -1.72
C HIS A 78 -34.34 -11.08 -0.41
N SER A 79 -33.35 -11.57 0.35
CA SER A 79 -32.91 -10.94 1.60
C SER A 79 -32.26 -9.58 1.39
N ILE A 80 -31.47 -9.38 0.33
CA ILE A 80 -30.81 -8.09 0.09
C ILE A 80 -31.80 -7.06 -0.47
N THR A 81 -32.72 -7.46 -1.35
CA THR A 81 -33.70 -6.55 -1.95
C THR A 81 -34.79 -6.11 -0.97
N SER A 82 -35.07 -6.91 0.06
CA SER A 82 -36.02 -6.52 1.12
C SER A 82 -35.50 -5.40 2.02
N ILE A 83 -34.18 -5.16 2.07
CA ILE A 83 -33.57 -4.06 2.84
C ILE A 83 -33.87 -2.69 2.19
N PHE A 84 -34.08 -2.68 0.87
CA PHE A 84 -34.30 -1.45 0.09
C PHE A 84 -35.78 -1.20 -0.25
N LYS A 85 -36.70 -1.97 0.34
CA LYS A 85 -38.15 -1.73 0.29
C LYS A 85 -38.60 -0.98 1.54
#